data_AF-A0A8T7M0P5-F1
#
_entry.id   AF-A0A8T7M0P5-F1
#
_cell.length_a   1.000
_cell.length_b   1.000
_cell.length_c   1.000
_cell.angle_alpha   90.00
_cell.angle_beta   90.00
_cell.angle_gamma   90.00
#
_symmetry.space_group_name_H-M   'P 1'
#
loop_
_entity.id
_entity.type
_entity.pdbx_description
1 polymer ?
#
loop_
_entity_poly.entity_id
_entity_poly.type
_entity_poly.pdbx_seq_one_letter_code
_entity_poly.pdbx_strand_id
1 'polypeptide(L)'
;MSRSLFLGLLIYSLLAAGLIAVNGGMFTLMIPMLVYLLAGFLFSTDEIRLEAARRLSAERISPHAETVVTVTIINRGASLEEVLIEDVLPDDLQVASNHCRHLIRLPRDSSYTFSYSVTGPRGGYGFEKVRATVKDRLGVTSREVRLEARGQLFIFPPVTRLRHVTIHPRRTKVYAGTIPARAGGAGTDFFGVREYQPGDAPRSINWRASAHSEDALYSNEFQQERVSDVGIVLDGRIRTNEFAKGHSLFEHSVQAAAALADALLLQGNRVGLLVYAAFLRWTYPGYGRVQRERILYSLAHAKPGGSEVFSGLEHLPTRLFPPESQIILVSPLHEDDWMPLVQLRAQGYQVLVVSPDPVRFELSYLQKTGNVALAARVLHLERKLLLQKVQRAGIQVLDWDVSIPFDLAVKRKLSRPPAWMRAVGR
;
A
#
# COMPACT_ATOMS: atom_id res chain seq x y z
N MET A 1 -20.47 31.27 -18.34
CA MET A 1 -20.19 32.71 -18.50
C MET A 1 -20.65 33.42 -17.24
N SER A 2 -19.82 34.25 -16.59
CA SER A 2 -20.27 35.00 -15.40
C SER A 2 -21.34 36.02 -15.82
N ARG A 3 -22.29 36.32 -14.91
CA ARG A 3 -23.33 37.33 -15.18
C ARG A 3 -22.70 38.68 -15.53
N SER A 4 -21.62 39.06 -14.86
CA SER A 4 -20.85 40.27 -15.15
C SER A 4 -20.26 40.33 -16.56
N LEU A 5 -19.75 39.22 -17.10
CA LEU A 5 -19.23 39.17 -18.48
C LEU A 5 -20.36 39.28 -19.52
N PHE A 6 -21.49 38.60 -19.28
CA PHE A 6 -22.64 38.69 -20.18
C PHE A 6 -23.24 40.10 -20.18
N LEU A 7 -23.46 40.69 -19.00
CA LEU A 7 -23.92 42.07 -18.87
C LEU A 7 -22.90 43.05 -19.48
N GLY A 8 -21.61 42.83 -19.28
CA GLY A 8 -20.55 43.66 -19.88
C GLY A 8 -20.57 43.64 -21.42
N LEU A 9 -20.71 42.45 -22.02
CA LEU A 9 -20.85 42.30 -23.48
C LEU A 9 -22.14 42.95 -24.01
N LEU A 10 -23.25 42.78 -23.29
CA LEU A 10 -24.53 43.38 -23.68
C LEU A 10 -24.47 44.91 -23.58
N ILE A 11 -23.89 45.47 -22.51
CA ILE A 11 -23.62 46.91 -22.36
C ILE A 11 -22.73 47.40 -23.51
N TYR A 12 -21.66 46.68 -23.83
CA TYR A 12 -20.76 47.05 -24.94
C TYR A 12 -21.49 47.01 -26.30
N SER A 13 -22.32 46.00 -26.54
CA SER A 13 -23.08 45.88 -27.79
C SER A 13 -24.12 47.00 -27.95
N LEU A 14 -24.80 47.39 -26.87
CA LEU A 14 -25.74 48.50 -26.83
C LEU A 14 -25.02 49.84 -27.02
N LEU A 15 -23.82 50.00 -26.43
CA LEU A 15 -22.99 51.18 -26.63
C LEU A 15 -22.59 51.33 -28.11
N ALA A 16 -22.10 50.26 -28.72
CA ALA A 16 -21.69 50.24 -30.12
C ALA A 16 -22.88 50.51 -31.06
N ALA A 17 -24.02 49.84 -30.84
CA ALA A 17 -25.22 50.06 -31.63
C ALA A 17 -25.77 51.49 -31.48
N GLY A 18 -25.73 52.05 -30.27
CA GLY A 18 -26.17 53.43 -30.00
C GLY A 18 -25.31 54.47 -30.70
N LEU A 19 -23.99 54.25 -30.74
CA LEU A 19 -23.05 55.10 -31.48
C LEU A 19 -23.24 55.00 -33.00
N ILE A 20 -23.44 53.79 -33.54
CA ILE A 20 -23.67 53.58 -34.98
C ILE A 20 -25.00 54.18 -35.44
N ALA A 21 -26.07 53.97 -34.67
CA ALA A 21 -27.41 54.44 -35.01
C ALA A 21 -27.66 55.91 -34.62
N VAL A 22 -26.72 56.55 -33.90
CA VAL A 22 -26.86 57.89 -33.31
C VAL A 22 -28.17 58.04 -32.54
N ASN A 23 -28.56 56.98 -31.82
CA ASN A 23 -29.84 56.90 -31.12
C ASN A 23 -29.64 56.98 -29.60
N GLY A 24 -30.06 58.10 -29.01
CA GLY A 24 -30.03 58.34 -27.57
C GLY A 24 -30.76 57.26 -26.74
N GLY A 25 -31.79 56.62 -27.31
CA GLY A 25 -32.58 55.60 -26.64
C GLY A 25 -31.81 54.31 -26.35
N MET A 26 -30.69 54.02 -27.04
CA MET A 26 -29.87 52.86 -26.72
C MET A 26 -29.01 53.07 -25.47
N PHE A 27 -28.59 54.32 -25.21
CA PHE A 27 -27.84 54.65 -24.00
C PHE A 27 -28.70 54.58 -22.74
N THR A 28 -29.99 54.94 -22.83
CA THR A 28 -30.91 54.84 -21.68
C THR A 28 -31.15 53.39 -21.26
N LEU A 29 -31.16 52.44 -22.21
CA LEU A 29 -31.26 51.00 -21.92
C LEU A 29 -30.04 50.44 -21.19
N MET A 30 -28.87 51.09 -21.29
CA MET A 30 -27.66 50.68 -20.56
C MET A 30 -27.68 51.10 -19.09
N ILE A 31 -28.40 52.17 -18.74
CA ILE A 31 -28.37 52.76 -17.37
C ILE A 31 -28.76 51.73 -16.30
N PRO A 32 -29.89 50.98 -16.41
CA PRO A 32 -30.25 49.98 -15.40
C PRO A 32 -29.18 48.89 -15.23
N MET A 33 -28.50 48.52 -16.31
CA MET A 33 -27.45 47.50 -16.29
C MET A 33 -26.18 48.00 -15.62
N LEU A 34 -25.79 49.25 -15.88
CA LEU A 34 -24.67 49.91 -15.20
C LEU A 34 -24.96 50.09 -13.71
N VAL A 35 -26.16 50.53 -13.35
CA VAL A 35 -26.59 50.66 -11.95
C VAL A 35 -26.56 49.31 -11.25
N TYR A 36 -27.02 48.24 -11.89
CA TYR A 36 -26.96 46.89 -11.34
C TYR A 36 -25.52 46.39 -11.12
N LEU A 37 -24.61 46.60 -12.09
CA LEU A 37 -23.20 46.22 -11.92
C LEU A 37 -22.51 47.04 -10.83
N LEU A 38 -22.77 48.35 -10.78
CA LEU A 38 -22.23 49.24 -9.77
C LEU A 38 -22.74 48.87 -8.37
N ALA A 39 -24.04 48.55 -8.25
CA ALA A 39 -24.62 48.07 -7.01
C ALA A 39 -23.99 46.73 -6.58
N GLY A 40 -23.76 45.79 -7.50
CA GLY A 40 -23.07 44.54 -7.21
C GLY A 40 -21.65 44.74 -6.66
N PHE A 41 -20.94 45.75 -7.16
CA PHE A 41 -19.60 46.08 -6.68
C PHE A 41 -19.63 46.79 -5.31
N LEU A 42 -20.49 47.79 -5.14
CA LEU A 42 -20.59 48.58 -3.89
C LEU A 42 -21.16 47.79 -2.72
N PHE A 43 -22.05 46.83 -2.98
CA PHE A 43 -22.66 45.98 -1.95
C PHE A 43 -22.03 44.57 -1.89
N SER A 44 -20.80 44.42 -2.41
CA SER A 44 -20.06 43.15 -2.30
C SER A 44 -19.75 42.86 -0.83
N THR A 45 -19.86 41.60 -0.42
CA THR A 45 -19.65 41.19 0.97
C THR A 45 -18.16 41.25 1.33
N ASP A 46 -17.75 42.22 2.14
CA ASP A 46 -16.34 42.44 2.47
C ASP A 46 -15.80 41.60 3.64
N GLU A 47 -16.66 41.17 4.58
CA GLU A 47 -16.23 40.33 5.71
C GLU A 47 -16.62 38.86 5.52
N ILE A 48 -15.90 38.14 4.66
CA ILE A 48 -16.01 36.69 4.54
C ILE A 48 -15.06 36.04 5.56
N ARG A 49 -15.62 35.53 6.66
CA ARG A 49 -14.88 34.77 7.68
C ARG A 49 -15.55 33.41 7.85
N LEU A 50 -14.95 32.38 7.26
CA LEU A 50 -15.43 31.02 7.32
C LEU A 50 -14.40 30.14 8.02
N GLU A 51 -14.87 29.21 8.82
CA GLU A 51 -14.06 28.17 9.46
C GLU A 51 -14.58 26.81 8.99
N ALA A 52 -13.69 25.83 8.81
CA ALA A 52 -14.06 24.47 8.43
C ALA A 52 -13.43 23.43 9.36
N ALA A 53 -14.20 22.40 9.67
CA ALA A 53 -13.72 21.21 10.38
C ALA A 53 -14.13 19.97 9.60
N ARG A 54 -13.20 19.03 9.42
CA ARG A 54 -13.45 17.73 8.80
C ARG A 54 -13.27 16.62 9.82
N ARG A 55 -14.18 15.65 9.81
CA ARG A 55 -14.08 14.41 10.59
C ARG A 55 -14.32 13.22 9.68
N LEU A 56 -13.47 12.21 9.78
CA LEU A 56 -13.67 10.92 9.11
C LEU A 56 -14.20 9.92 10.14
N SER A 57 -15.19 9.12 9.75
CA SER A 57 -15.72 8.04 10.59
C SER A 57 -14.68 6.94 10.85
N ALA A 58 -13.84 6.67 9.87
CA ALA A 58 -12.64 5.85 9.97
C ALA A 58 -11.50 6.48 9.15
N GLU A 59 -10.32 6.57 9.77
CA GLU A 59 -9.08 6.99 9.11
C GLU A 59 -8.35 5.82 8.44
N ARG A 60 -8.86 4.60 8.64
CA ARG A 60 -8.24 3.35 8.21
C ARG A 60 -9.32 2.40 7.69
N ILE A 61 -9.21 2.01 6.44
CA ILE A 61 -10.17 1.11 5.79
C ILE A 61 -9.46 0.08 4.90
N SER A 62 -10.19 -0.98 4.57
CA SER A 62 -9.78 -1.93 3.54
C SER A 62 -10.18 -1.41 2.15
N PRO A 63 -9.58 -1.91 1.06
CA PRO A 63 -9.98 -1.50 -0.27
C PRO A 63 -11.45 -1.86 -0.51
N HIS A 64 -12.18 -1.00 -1.22
CA HIS A 64 -13.63 -1.09 -1.47
C HIS A 64 -14.53 -0.90 -0.25
N ALA A 65 -14.00 -0.77 0.97
CA ALA A 65 -14.80 -0.32 2.10
C ALA A 65 -15.07 1.19 1.97
N GLU A 66 -16.17 1.65 2.54
CA GLU A 66 -16.54 3.06 2.55
C GLU A 66 -16.21 3.69 3.91
N THR A 67 -15.82 4.96 3.89
CA THR A 67 -15.74 5.79 5.09
C THR A 67 -16.56 7.06 4.87
N VAL A 68 -17.34 7.43 5.88
CA VAL A 68 -18.10 8.68 5.88
C VAL A 68 -17.17 9.83 6.26
N VAL A 69 -17.11 10.84 5.41
CA VAL A 69 -16.48 12.14 5.64
C VAL A 69 -17.56 13.14 6.02
N THR A 70 -17.41 13.78 7.17
CA THR A 70 -18.30 14.83 7.66
C THR A 70 -17.56 16.15 7.69
N VAL A 71 -18.11 17.15 7.01
CA VAL A 71 -17.54 18.50 6.93
C VAL A 71 -18.53 19.46 7.58
N THR A 72 -18.02 20.27 8.52
CA THR A 72 -18.78 21.33 9.17
C THR A 72 -18.14 22.67 8.84
N ILE A 73 -18.94 23.61 8.37
CA ILE A 73 -18.50 24.97 8.04
C ILE A 73 -19.27 25.95 8.93
N ILE A 74 -18.54 26.89 9.51
CA ILE A 74 -19.07 27.89 10.43
C ILE A 74 -18.81 29.26 9.82
N ASN A 75 -19.86 30.10 9.74
CA ASN A 75 -19.73 31.47 9.29
C ASN A 75 -19.58 32.41 10.49
N ARG A 76 -18.42 33.06 10.59
CA ARG A 76 -18.09 34.10 11.59
C ARG A 76 -18.13 35.52 11.01
N GLY A 77 -18.48 35.65 9.73
CA GLY A 77 -18.54 36.91 9.02
C GLY A 77 -19.97 37.39 8.77
N ALA A 78 -20.15 38.15 7.70
CA ALA A 78 -21.46 38.62 7.28
C ALA A 78 -22.35 37.48 6.74
N SER A 79 -23.66 37.71 6.67
CA SER A 79 -24.61 36.75 6.12
C SER A 79 -24.35 36.52 4.62
N LEU A 80 -24.19 35.26 4.23
CA LEU A 80 -23.89 34.86 2.86
C LEU A 80 -25.13 34.22 2.22
N GLU A 81 -25.63 34.80 1.12
CA GLU A 81 -26.85 34.33 0.46
C GLU A 81 -26.59 33.10 -0.43
N GLU A 82 -25.46 33.07 -1.13
CA GLU A 82 -25.10 31.97 -2.03
C GLU A 82 -23.63 31.56 -1.78
N VAL A 83 -23.46 30.41 -1.13
CA VAL A 83 -22.16 29.79 -0.87
C VAL A 83 -22.14 28.41 -1.49
N LEU A 84 -21.24 28.23 -2.45
CA LEU A 84 -20.93 26.92 -3.00
C LEU A 84 -19.76 26.32 -2.24
N ILE A 85 -20.03 25.26 -1.49
CA ILE A 85 -19.04 24.49 -0.77
C ILE A 85 -18.66 23.28 -1.61
N GLU A 86 -17.37 23.01 -1.69
CA GLU A 86 -16.81 21.83 -2.35
C GLU A 86 -15.66 21.30 -1.48
N ASP A 87 -15.83 20.10 -0.93
CA ASP A 87 -14.69 19.39 -0.35
C ASP A 87 -13.82 18.84 -1.50
N VAL A 88 -12.53 19.20 -1.52
CA VAL A 88 -11.61 18.80 -2.60
C VAL A 88 -11.05 17.43 -2.26
N LEU A 89 -11.51 16.40 -2.99
CA LEU A 89 -11.02 15.05 -2.80
C LEU A 89 -9.61 14.88 -3.37
N PRO A 90 -8.73 14.11 -2.70
CA PRO A 90 -7.50 13.59 -3.28
C PRO A 90 -7.75 12.78 -4.56
N ASP A 91 -6.75 12.79 -5.44
CA ASP A 91 -6.76 11.98 -6.66
C ASP A 91 -6.94 10.49 -6.32
N ASP A 92 -7.55 9.72 -7.24
CA ASP A 92 -7.91 8.30 -7.11
C ASP A 92 -9.05 7.97 -6.12
N LEU A 93 -9.49 8.88 -5.24
CA LEU A 93 -10.68 8.66 -4.39
C LEU A 93 -11.98 8.93 -5.16
N GLN A 94 -12.98 8.10 -4.89
CA GLN A 94 -14.31 8.19 -5.49
C GLN A 94 -15.36 8.44 -4.42
N VAL A 95 -16.34 9.30 -4.73
CA VAL A 95 -17.52 9.51 -3.90
C VAL A 95 -18.47 8.32 -4.13
N ALA A 96 -18.71 7.53 -3.09
CA ALA A 96 -19.58 6.37 -3.15
C ALA A 96 -21.06 6.76 -2.98
N SER A 97 -21.34 7.69 -2.07
CA SER A 97 -22.70 8.18 -1.81
C SER A 97 -22.73 9.62 -1.30
N ASN A 98 -23.89 10.27 -1.49
CA ASN A 98 -24.11 11.70 -1.28
C ASN A 98 -23.19 12.58 -2.14
N HIS A 99 -23.24 13.89 -1.89
CA HIS A 99 -22.50 14.88 -2.66
C HIS A 99 -21.44 15.53 -1.77
N CYS A 100 -20.24 15.72 -2.31
CA CYS A 100 -19.16 16.51 -1.69
C CYS A 100 -19.26 18.00 -2.01
N ARG A 101 -20.28 18.40 -2.80
CA ARG A 101 -20.52 19.76 -3.27
C ARG A 101 -21.95 20.19 -2.93
N HIS A 102 -22.08 21.34 -2.25
CA HIS A 102 -23.34 21.85 -1.73
C HIS A 102 -23.49 23.35 -2.03
N LEU A 103 -24.66 23.75 -2.51
CA LEU A 103 -25.01 25.16 -2.69
C LEU A 103 -26.00 25.56 -1.59
N ILE A 104 -25.60 26.48 -0.72
CA ILE A 104 -26.38 26.85 0.47
C ILE A 104 -26.42 28.35 0.68
N ARG A 105 -27.40 28.78 1.49
CA ARG A 105 -27.35 30.04 2.21
C ARG A 105 -26.71 29.80 3.57
N LEU A 106 -25.79 30.67 3.98
CA LEU A 106 -25.10 30.56 5.26
C LEU A 106 -25.19 31.89 6.04
N PRO A 107 -26.23 32.06 6.89
CA PRO A 107 -26.38 33.23 7.73
C PRO A 107 -25.17 33.49 8.64
N ARG A 108 -25.09 34.70 9.17
CA ARG A 108 -24.09 35.07 10.18
C ARG A 108 -24.23 34.17 11.42
N ASP A 109 -23.10 33.75 11.97
CA ASP A 109 -22.99 32.92 13.19
C ASP A 109 -23.74 31.59 13.10
N SER A 110 -23.98 31.11 11.87
CA SER A 110 -24.60 29.81 11.60
C SER A 110 -23.57 28.79 11.12
N SER A 111 -23.90 27.51 11.27
CA SER A 111 -23.09 26.39 10.78
C SER A 111 -23.87 25.51 9.84
N TYR A 112 -23.19 24.96 8.84
CA TYR A 112 -23.72 23.94 7.96
C TYR A 112 -22.85 22.69 7.98
N THR A 113 -23.48 21.53 8.14
CA THR A 113 -22.81 20.24 8.17
C THR A 113 -23.37 19.33 7.09
N PHE A 114 -22.49 18.70 6.33
CA PHE A 114 -22.86 17.67 5.36
C PHE A 114 -21.91 16.48 5.48
N SER A 115 -22.38 15.34 4.99
CA SER A 115 -21.62 14.10 4.99
C SER A 115 -21.70 13.39 3.64
N TYR A 116 -20.61 12.76 3.26
CA TYR A 116 -20.52 11.94 2.05
C TYR A 116 -19.61 10.74 2.28
N SER A 117 -19.84 9.64 1.56
CA SER A 117 -18.99 8.46 1.66
C SER A 117 -17.94 8.46 0.57
N VAL A 118 -16.72 8.06 0.92
CA VAL A 118 -15.63 7.86 -0.04
C VAL A 118 -15.13 6.43 -0.01
N THR A 119 -14.68 5.97 -1.18
CA THR A 119 -14.01 4.69 -1.39
C THR A 119 -12.89 4.87 -2.41
N GLY A 120 -11.95 3.93 -2.47
CA GLY A 120 -10.86 4.01 -3.42
C GLY A 120 -9.89 2.85 -3.36
N PRO A 121 -8.86 2.88 -4.22
CA PRO A 121 -7.81 1.88 -4.23
C PRO A 121 -6.90 2.01 -2.99
N ARG A 122 -5.98 1.04 -2.83
CA ARG A 122 -4.96 1.07 -1.77
C ARG A 122 -4.11 2.34 -1.91
N GLY A 123 -3.95 3.08 -0.82
CA GLY A 123 -3.28 4.38 -0.85
C GLY A 123 -3.31 5.12 0.49
N GLY A 124 -2.48 6.16 0.59
CA GLY A 124 -2.61 7.19 1.62
C GLY A 124 -3.16 8.46 0.99
N TYR A 125 -4.25 8.98 1.54
CA TYR A 125 -5.00 10.11 1.00
C TYR A 125 -5.07 11.25 2.02
N GLY A 126 -4.48 12.38 1.67
CA GLY A 126 -4.47 13.59 2.48
C GLY A 126 -5.51 14.58 1.99
N PHE A 127 -6.53 14.84 2.79
CA PHE A 127 -7.49 15.90 2.52
C PHE A 127 -6.94 17.23 3.07
N GLU A 128 -6.71 18.22 2.21
CA GLU A 128 -6.02 19.45 2.60
C GLU A 128 -6.96 20.61 2.96
N LYS A 129 -7.95 20.87 2.11
CA LYS A 129 -8.77 22.09 2.17
C LYS A 129 -10.17 21.86 1.64
N VAL A 130 -11.10 22.67 2.15
CA VAL A 130 -12.46 22.80 1.62
C VAL A 130 -12.51 24.12 0.84
N ARG A 131 -13.02 24.08 -0.39
CA ARG A 131 -13.21 25.26 -1.22
C ARG A 131 -14.61 25.82 -0.98
N ALA A 132 -14.69 27.12 -0.69
CA ALA A 132 -15.95 27.85 -0.59
C ALA A 132 -15.95 28.98 -1.63
N THR A 133 -16.86 28.93 -2.59
CA THR A 133 -17.09 30.00 -3.57
C THR A 133 -18.32 30.79 -3.15
N VAL A 134 -18.10 32.01 -2.68
CA VAL A 134 -19.14 32.92 -2.20
C VAL A 134 -19.51 33.86 -3.33
N LYS A 135 -20.81 33.98 -3.63
CA LYS A 135 -21.31 35.02 -4.52
C LYS A 135 -22.03 36.10 -3.72
N ASP A 136 -21.96 37.33 -4.21
CA ASP A 136 -22.76 38.41 -3.67
C ASP A 136 -24.26 38.21 -3.96
N ARG A 137 -25.11 39.03 -3.31
CA ARG A 137 -26.56 38.96 -3.43
C ARG A 137 -27.08 39.17 -4.85
N LEU A 138 -26.34 39.92 -5.65
CA LEU A 138 -26.71 40.24 -7.03
C LEU A 138 -26.12 39.21 -8.01
N GLY A 139 -25.17 38.37 -7.59
CA GLY A 139 -24.43 37.43 -8.42
C GLY A 139 -23.43 38.10 -9.37
N VAL A 140 -22.96 39.32 -9.05
CA VAL A 140 -22.06 40.12 -9.90
C VAL A 140 -20.60 39.73 -9.66
N THR A 141 -20.22 39.61 -8.38
CA THR A 141 -18.90 39.23 -7.91
C THR A 141 -18.93 37.84 -7.27
N SER A 142 -17.80 37.15 -7.37
CA SER A 142 -17.58 35.83 -6.77
C SER A 142 -16.20 35.82 -6.14
N ARG A 143 -16.09 35.38 -4.89
CA ARG A 143 -14.82 35.22 -4.18
C ARG A 143 -14.64 33.75 -3.79
N GLU A 144 -13.47 33.19 -4.09
CA GLU A 144 -13.07 31.84 -3.64
C GLU A 144 -12.29 31.97 -2.34
N VAL A 145 -12.70 31.23 -1.31
CA VAL A 145 -12.01 31.09 -0.02
C VAL A 145 -11.61 29.63 0.15
N ARG A 146 -10.37 29.41 0.56
CA ARG A 146 -9.83 28.07 0.85
C ARG A 146 -9.74 27.91 2.36
N LEU A 147 -10.50 26.96 2.90
CA LEU A 147 -10.60 26.69 4.32
C LEU A 147 -9.69 25.52 4.65
N GLU A 148 -8.73 25.73 5.54
CA GLU A 148 -7.90 24.63 6.04
C GLU A 148 -8.76 23.70 6.89
N ALA A 149 -8.92 22.47 6.42
CA ALA A 149 -9.47 21.37 7.19
C ALA A 149 -8.65 20.16 6.79
N ARG A 150 -7.84 19.62 7.70
CA ARG A 150 -6.95 18.51 7.39
C ARG A 150 -7.60 17.18 7.77
N GLY A 151 -7.42 16.16 6.95
CA GLY A 151 -7.83 14.79 7.24
C GLY A 151 -6.91 13.80 6.54
N GLN A 152 -6.72 12.62 7.11
CA GLN A 152 -5.93 11.56 6.49
C GLN A 152 -6.73 10.27 6.46
N LEU A 153 -6.71 9.60 5.32
CA LEU A 153 -7.32 8.29 5.11
C LEU A 153 -6.26 7.34 4.57
N PHE A 154 -6.08 6.21 5.25
CA PHE A 154 -5.23 5.12 4.78
C PHE A 154 -6.10 3.93 4.36
N ILE A 155 -5.98 3.55 3.09
CA ILE A 155 -6.57 2.34 2.55
C ILE A 155 -5.46 1.28 2.52
N PHE A 156 -5.48 0.38 3.51
CA PHE A 156 -4.44 -0.64 3.68
C PHE A 156 -4.68 -1.85 2.78
N PRO A 157 -3.63 -2.59 2.35
CA PRO A 157 -3.85 -3.85 1.66
C PRO A 157 -4.58 -4.87 2.53
N PRO A 158 -5.42 -5.74 1.95
CA PRO A 158 -6.03 -6.83 2.68
C PRO A 158 -4.95 -7.79 3.19
N VAL A 159 -5.05 -8.22 4.45
CA VAL A 159 -4.09 -9.13 5.06
C VAL A 159 -4.70 -10.53 5.16
N THR A 160 -4.28 -11.43 4.27
CA THR A 160 -4.67 -12.84 4.35
C THR A 160 -3.93 -13.50 5.51
N ARG A 161 -4.64 -14.08 6.48
CA ARG A 161 -3.99 -14.76 7.60
C ARG A 161 -3.34 -16.06 7.15
N LEU A 162 -2.03 -16.18 7.37
CA LEU A 162 -1.30 -17.43 7.20
C LEU A 162 -1.18 -18.13 8.56
N ARG A 163 -1.40 -19.45 8.61
CA ARG A 163 -1.26 -20.21 9.87
C ARG A 163 0.18 -20.33 10.33
N HIS A 164 1.08 -20.61 9.38
CA HIS A 164 2.50 -20.79 9.64
C HIS A 164 3.29 -20.58 8.34
N VAL A 165 4.38 -19.84 8.43
CA VAL A 165 5.37 -19.69 7.35
C VAL A 165 6.67 -20.34 7.82
N THR A 166 7.15 -21.34 7.10
CA THR A 166 8.42 -21.99 7.41
C THR A 166 9.56 -21.23 6.74
N ILE A 167 10.46 -20.66 7.53
CA ILE A 167 11.71 -20.04 7.07
C ILE A 167 12.90 -20.85 7.59
N HIS A 168 14.04 -20.80 6.91
CA HIS A 168 15.18 -21.67 7.23
C HIS A 168 16.50 -20.95 7.56
N PRO A 169 16.52 -19.73 8.11
CA PRO A 169 17.67 -18.81 8.10
C PRO A 169 19.00 -19.43 8.52
N ARG A 170 20.11 -18.98 7.91
CA ARG A 170 21.46 -19.52 8.18
C ARG A 170 21.93 -19.18 9.59
N ARG A 171 21.57 -17.98 10.06
CA ARG A 171 21.87 -17.52 11.42
C ARG A 171 20.59 -17.07 12.10
N THR A 172 20.48 -17.50 13.34
CA THR A 172 19.35 -17.25 14.23
C THR A 172 19.94 -16.58 15.48
N LYS A 173 19.34 -15.51 16.00
CA LYS A 173 19.89 -14.80 17.17
C LYS A 173 19.46 -15.49 18.46
N VAL A 174 20.32 -15.45 19.49
CA VAL A 174 20.02 -15.98 20.83
C VAL A 174 19.04 -15.03 21.54
N TYR A 175 17.77 -15.09 21.15
CA TYR A 175 16.63 -14.47 21.81
C TYR A 175 15.42 -15.36 21.58
N ALA A 176 14.59 -15.53 22.63
CA ALA A 176 13.40 -16.38 22.62
C ALA A 176 12.49 -16.08 21.41
N GLY A 177 12.19 -17.11 20.61
CA GLY A 177 11.40 -17.04 19.37
C GLY A 177 11.08 -18.45 18.83
N THR A 178 10.01 -18.60 18.05
CA THR A 178 9.39 -19.92 17.75
C THR A 178 10.02 -20.71 16.58
N ILE A 179 11.25 -20.41 16.14
CA ILE A 179 11.88 -21.13 15.02
C ILE A 179 12.82 -22.24 15.53
N PRO A 180 12.68 -23.48 15.04
CA PRO A 180 13.61 -24.57 15.34
C PRO A 180 15.06 -24.28 14.91
N ALA A 181 16.01 -24.41 15.82
CA ALA A 181 17.43 -24.43 15.50
C ALA A 181 17.85 -25.76 14.84
N ARG A 182 18.93 -25.74 14.03
CA ARG A 182 19.59 -26.94 13.47
C ARG A 182 20.67 -27.55 14.37
N ALA A 183 20.87 -26.97 15.55
CA ALA A 183 21.83 -27.42 16.55
C ALA A 183 21.15 -27.42 17.92
N GLY A 184 21.45 -28.43 18.76
CA GLY A 184 20.93 -28.54 20.12
C GLY A 184 21.36 -27.38 21.02
N GLY A 185 20.53 -27.06 22.02
CA GLY A 185 20.78 -25.97 22.95
C GLY A 185 19.84 -25.92 24.16
N ALA A 186 19.76 -24.75 24.81
CA ALA A 186 18.97 -24.53 26.03
C ALA A 186 17.55 -24.02 25.73
N GLY A 187 16.82 -24.70 24.85
CA GLY A 187 15.42 -24.41 24.53
C GLY A 187 14.39 -25.03 25.49
N THR A 188 13.12 -25.03 25.06
CA THR A 188 11.96 -25.61 25.78
C THR A 188 11.44 -26.90 25.12
N ASP A 189 11.49 -26.97 23.78
CA ASP A 189 11.07 -28.15 23.01
C ASP A 189 12.18 -29.21 22.95
N PHE A 190 11.85 -30.49 23.09
CA PHE A 190 12.84 -31.58 23.05
C PHE A 190 13.46 -31.73 21.64
N PHE A 191 14.79 -31.62 21.53
CA PHE A 191 15.52 -31.77 20.26
C PHE A 191 16.12 -33.17 20.10
N GLY A 192 16.70 -33.71 21.18
CA GLY A 192 17.36 -35.01 21.15
C GLY A 192 18.06 -35.31 22.47
N VAL A 193 18.91 -36.32 22.45
CA VAL A 193 19.71 -36.74 23.61
C VAL A 193 21.16 -36.79 23.19
N ARG A 194 22.06 -36.21 23.99
CA ARG A 194 23.51 -36.31 23.81
C ARG A 194 24.20 -36.78 25.07
N GLU A 195 25.45 -37.18 24.95
CA GLU A 195 26.28 -37.50 26.11
C GLU A 195 26.46 -36.26 27.01
N TYR A 196 26.36 -36.49 28.31
CA TYR A 196 26.48 -35.48 29.36
C TYR A 196 27.89 -34.91 29.35
N GLN A 197 28.00 -33.58 29.36
CA GLN A 197 29.28 -32.92 29.54
C GLN A 197 29.37 -32.25 30.91
N PRO A 198 30.53 -32.30 31.58
CA PRO A 198 30.76 -31.57 32.83
C PRO A 198 30.43 -30.08 32.66
N GLY A 199 29.39 -29.61 33.35
CA GLY A 199 28.85 -28.26 33.22
C GLY A 199 27.36 -28.21 32.82
N ASP A 200 26.82 -29.32 32.31
CA ASP A 200 25.38 -29.45 32.08
C ASP A 200 24.60 -29.49 33.41
N ALA A 201 23.44 -28.83 33.44
CA ALA A 201 22.63 -28.73 34.64
C ALA A 201 22.07 -30.11 35.05
N PRO A 202 22.08 -30.49 36.34
CA PRO A 202 21.59 -31.81 36.77
C PRO A 202 20.14 -32.12 36.36
N ARG A 203 19.31 -31.09 36.21
CA ARG A 203 17.92 -31.19 35.76
C ARG A 203 17.74 -31.56 34.28
N SER A 204 18.78 -31.41 33.45
CA SER A 204 18.73 -31.78 32.03
C SER A 204 19.11 -33.23 31.79
N ILE A 205 19.59 -33.97 32.80
CA ILE A 205 19.94 -35.39 32.67
C ILE A 205 18.70 -36.21 32.30
N ASN A 206 18.80 -36.96 31.20
CA ASN A 206 17.82 -37.94 30.82
C ASN A 206 18.11 -39.25 31.55
N TRP A 207 17.51 -39.41 32.73
CA TRP A 207 17.67 -40.61 33.56
C TRP A 207 17.22 -41.88 32.86
N ARG A 208 16.23 -41.81 31.96
CA ARG A 208 15.72 -42.97 31.22
C ARG A 208 16.71 -43.47 30.17
N ALA A 209 17.31 -42.55 29.42
CA ALA A 209 18.36 -42.87 28.45
C ALA A 209 19.64 -43.34 29.14
N SER A 210 20.02 -42.69 30.25
CA SER A 210 21.18 -43.05 31.05
C SER A 210 21.03 -44.43 31.73
N ALA A 211 19.80 -44.84 32.08
CA ALA A 211 19.57 -46.16 32.67
C ALA A 211 19.78 -47.34 31.70
N HIS A 212 19.87 -47.08 30.38
CA HIS A 212 20.13 -48.12 29.37
C HIS A 212 21.60 -48.16 28.93
N SER A 213 22.48 -47.38 29.56
CA SER A 213 23.92 -47.32 29.24
C SER A 213 24.72 -47.38 30.54
N GLU A 214 25.71 -48.26 30.62
CA GLU A 214 26.47 -48.49 31.85
C GLU A 214 27.59 -47.46 32.07
N ASP A 215 28.13 -46.89 30.97
CA ASP A 215 29.35 -46.07 31.00
C ASP A 215 29.13 -44.58 30.70
N ALA A 216 27.90 -44.17 30.35
CA ALA A 216 27.63 -42.80 29.91
C ALA A 216 26.33 -42.22 30.49
N LEU A 217 26.42 -41.00 31.02
CA LEU A 217 25.25 -40.19 31.33
C LEU A 217 24.82 -39.44 30.07
N TYR A 218 23.51 -39.29 29.91
CA TYR A 218 22.93 -38.58 28.78
C TYR A 218 22.14 -37.36 29.25
N SER A 219 22.28 -36.23 28.57
CA SER A 219 21.51 -35.02 28.80
C SER A 219 20.52 -34.79 27.66
N ASN A 220 19.31 -34.36 28.00
CA ASN A 220 18.33 -33.84 27.06
C ASN A 220 18.88 -32.57 26.41
N GLU A 221 18.90 -32.54 25.09
CA GLU A 221 19.05 -31.32 24.32
C GLU A 221 17.69 -30.74 24.00
N PHE A 222 17.55 -29.44 24.20
CA PHE A 222 16.33 -28.73 23.86
C PHE A 222 16.57 -27.85 22.63
N GLN A 223 15.54 -27.67 21.83
CA GLN A 223 15.57 -26.94 20.58
C GLN A 223 15.62 -25.44 20.88
N GLN A 224 16.73 -24.81 20.55
CA GLN A 224 16.89 -23.39 20.86
C GLN A 224 15.84 -22.55 20.14
N GLU A 225 14.95 -21.93 20.91
CA GLU A 225 14.03 -20.89 20.45
C GLU A 225 14.85 -19.69 19.96
N ARG A 226 14.83 -19.40 18.65
CA ARG A 226 15.56 -18.26 18.12
C ARG A 226 14.72 -17.39 17.18
N VAL A 227 14.78 -16.08 17.43
CA VAL A 227 14.29 -15.07 16.50
C VAL A 227 15.19 -14.98 15.27
N SER A 228 14.58 -14.86 14.10
CA SER A 228 15.28 -14.58 12.85
C SER A 228 14.99 -13.18 12.34
N ASP A 229 16.00 -12.57 11.74
CA ASP A 229 15.83 -11.37 10.93
C ASP A 229 15.34 -11.80 9.54
N VAL A 230 14.23 -11.21 9.10
CA VAL A 230 13.60 -11.47 7.80
C VAL A 230 13.43 -10.15 7.05
N GLY A 231 14.03 -10.07 5.87
CA GLY A 231 13.81 -8.97 4.94
C GLY A 231 12.82 -9.37 3.86
N ILE A 232 11.68 -8.68 3.78
CA ILE A 232 10.75 -8.83 2.66
C ILE A 232 11.12 -7.78 1.63
N VAL A 233 11.42 -8.21 0.41
CA VAL A 233 11.63 -7.31 -0.74
C VAL A 233 10.41 -7.43 -1.63
N LEU A 234 9.64 -6.35 -1.74
CA LEU A 234 8.51 -6.24 -2.66
C LEU A 234 9.01 -5.60 -3.95
N ASP A 235 8.95 -6.35 -5.05
CA ASP A 235 9.27 -5.84 -6.37
C ASP A 235 8.10 -5.02 -6.94
N GLY A 236 8.31 -3.72 -7.05
CA GLY A 236 7.41 -2.76 -7.69
C GLY A 236 8.01 -2.14 -8.94
N ARG A 237 8.96 -2.80 -9.60
CA ARG A 237 9.46 -2.34 -10.90
C ARG A 237 8.34 -2.44 -11.93
N ILE A 238 8.23 -1.44 -12.79
CA ILE A 238 7.19 -1.43 -13.84
C ILE A 238 7.33 -2.62 -14.81
N ARG A 239 8.57 -3.04 -15.12
CA ARG A 239 8.87 -4.11 -16.10
C ARG A 239 8.45 -5.51 -15.65
N THR A 240 8.23 -5.73 -14.36
CA THR A 240 7.78 -7.01 -13.81
C THR A 240 6.30 -7.00 -13.47
N ASN A 241 5.62 -5.87 -13.66
CA ASN A 241 4.22 -5.71 -13.31
C ASN A 241 3.32 -5.81 -14.55
N GLU A 242 2.41 -6.77 -14.53
CA GLU A 242 1.38 -6.90 -15.55
C GLU A 242 0.12 -6.12 -15.19
N PHE A 243 -0.46 -5.46 -16.21
CA PHE A 243 -1.72 -4.73 -16.10
C PHE A 243 -2.75 -5.30 -17.09
N ALA A 244 -3.88 -5.74 -16.57
CA ALA A 244 -4.95 -6.31 -17.39
C ALA A 244 -6.33 -5.83 -16.91
N LYS A 245 -7.11 -5.22 -17.82
CA LYS A 245 -8.46 -4.67 -17.55
C LYS A 245 -8.56 -3.80 -16.27
N GLY A 246 -7.55 -2.95 -16.02
CA GLY A 246 -7.52 -2.07 -14.85
C GLY A 246 -7.09 -2.75 -13.54
N HIS A 247 -6.75 -4.03 -13.58
CA HIS A 247 -6.14 -4.75 -12.46
C HIS A 247 -4.63 -4.87 -12.65
N SER A 248 -3.89 -4.84 -11.54
CA SER A 248 -2.43 -4.94 -11.54
C SER A 248 -1.98 -6.17 -10.75
N LEU A 249 -1.05 -6.93 -11.32
CA LEU A 249 -0.43 -8.07 -10.63
C LEU A 249 0.28 -7.64 -9.35
N PHE A 250 0.81 -6.41 -9.33
CA PHE A 250 1.45 -5.81 -8.16
C PHE A 250 0.56 -5.81 -6.91
N GLU A 251 -0.76 -5.64 -7.05
CA GLU A 251 -1.66 -5.68 -5.88
C GLU A 251 -1.66 -7.04 -5.19
N HIS A 252 -1.52 -8.14 -5.95
CA HIS A 252 -1.34 -9.48 -5.39
C HIS A 252 0.02 -9.64 -4.69
N SER A 253 1.09 -9.06 -5.26
CA SER A 253 2.40 -9.01 -4.62
C SER A 253 2.37 -8.24 -3.29
N VAL A 254 1.66 -7.11 -3.25
CA VAL A 254 1.46 -6.32 -2.01
C VAL A 254 0.69 -7.15 -0.98
N GLN A 255 -0.39 -7.84 -1.37
CA GLN A 255 -1.16 -8.70 -0.49
C GLN A 255 -0.31 -9.86 0.07
N ALA A 256 0.50 -10.50 -0.77
CA ALA A 256 1.43 -11.54 -0.35
C ALA A 256 2.48 -11.01 0.64
N ALA A 257 3.08 -9.84 0.37
CA ALA A 257 4.02 -9.19 1.28
C ALA A 257 3.38 -8.84 2.62
N ALA A 258 2.14 -8.33 2.63
CA ALA A 258 1.39 -8.02 3.85
C ALA A 258 1.11 -9.29 4.68
N ALA A 259 0.65 -10.36 4.02
CA ALA A 259 0.37 -11.65 4.65
C ALA A 259 1.62 -12.31 5.25
N LEU A 260 2.74 -12.29 4.52
CA LEU A 260 4.02 -12.80 4.99
C LEU A 260 4.53 -11.99 6.19
N ALA A 261 4.48 -10.65 6.11
CA ALA A 261 4.92 -9.79 7.21
C ALA A 261 4.10 -10.03 8.48
N ASP A 262 2.78 -10.09 8.36
CA ASP A 262 1.86 -10.36 9.48
C ASP A 262 2.17 -11.71 10.14
N ALA A 263 2.27 -12.77 9.34
CA ALA A 263 2.53 -14.12 9.84
C ALA A 263 3.91 -14.25 10.50
N LEU A 264 4.96 -13.69 9.90
CA LEU A 264 6.31 -13.73 10.43
C LEU A 264 6.44 -12.94 11.73
N LEU A 265 5.79 -11.77 11.83
CA LEU A 265 5.73 -10.98 13.07
C LEU A 265 4.97 -11.73 14.17
N LEU A 266 3.88 -12.43 13.84
CA LEU A 266 3.12 -13.26 14.79
C LEU A 266 3.94 -14.47 15.28
N GLN A 267 4.83 -15.01 14.44
CA GLN A 267 5.82 -16.02 14.81
C GLN A 267 7.03 -15.43 15.57
N GLY A 268 6.98 -14.17 16.02
CA GLY A 268 8.04 -13.55 16.82
C GLY A 268 9.30 -13.17 16.04
N ASN A 269 9.27 -13.16 14.70
CA ASN A 269 10.42 -12.74 13.88
C ASN A 269 10.59 -11.22 13.83
N ARG A 270 11.83 -10.78 13.56
CA ARG A 270 12.07 -9.38 13.17
C ARG A 270 11.84 -9.25 11.68
N VAL A 271 10.87 -8.45 11.28
CA VAL A 271 10.54 -8.28 9.86
C VAL A 271 10.86 -6.87 9.43
N GLY A 272 11.68 -6.74 8.38
CA GLY A 272 11.87 -5.51 7.62
C GLY A 272 11.21 -5.62 6.25
N LEU A 273 10.85 -4.48 5.67
CA LEU A 273 10.31 -4.40 4.31
C LEU A 273 11.20 -3.48 3.47
N LEU A 274 11.46 -3.85 2.23
CA LEU A 274 11.99 -3.00 1.17
C LEU A 274 11.02 -3.02 -0.01
N VAL A 275 10.46 -1.88 -0.38
CA VAL A 275 9.73 -1.70 -1.63
C VAL A 275 10.74 -1.23 -2.67
N TYR A 276 10.96 -2.07 -3.69
CA TYR A 276 11.93 -1.85 -4.76
C TYR A 276 11.20 -1.44 -6.03
N ALA A 277 11.07 -0.13 -6.27
CA ALA A 277 10.32 0.45 -7.38
C ALA A 277 11.09 1.66 -7.96
N ALA A 278 10.39 2.65 -8.52
CA ALA A 278 11.01 3.91 -8.98
C ALA A 278 11.84 4.59 -7.87
N PHE A 279 11.36 4.51 -6.63
CA PHE A 279 12.06 4.95 -5.43
C PHE A 279 12.08 3.82 -4.40
N LEU A 280 13.17 3.74 -3.64
CA LEU A 280 13.29 2.78 -2.55
C LEU A 280 12.58 3.31 -1.30
N ARG A 281 11.72 2.48 -0.72
CA ARG A 281 11.12 2.73 0.59
C ARG A 281 11.37 1.52 1.46
N TRP A 282 11.84 1.73 2.69
CA TRP A 282 12.16 0.62 3.57
C TRP A 282 11.74 0.84 5.02
N THR A 283 11.66 -0.25 5.74
CA THR A 283 11.56 -0.31 7.20
C THR A 283 12.62 -1.27 7.71
N TYR A 284 13.37 -0.85 8.72
CA TYR A 284 14.35 -1.74 9.36
C TYR A 284 13.63 -2.89 10.08
N PRO A 285 14.27 -4.06 10.24
CA PRO A 285 13.68 -5.18 10.96
C PRO A 285 13.25 -4.81 12.37
N GLY A 286 11.99 -5.05 12.70
CA GLY A 286 11.39 -4.75 14.00
C GLY A 286 10.37 -5.80 14.42
N TYR A 287 9.75 -5.61 15.58
CA TYR A 287 8.82 -6.57 16.17
C TYR A 287 7.42 -5.99 16.39
N GLY A 288 6.46 -6.91 16.56
CA GLY A 288 5.17 -6.63 17.16
C GLY A 288 4.27 -5.73 16.33
N ARG A 289 3.24 -5.19 16.99
CA ARG A 289 2.16 -4.44 16.34
C ARG A 289 2.64 -3.14 15.71
N VAL A 290 3.56 -2.41 16.35
CA VAL A 290 4.08 -1.15 15.80
C VAL A 290 4.84 -1.40 14.50
N GLN A 291 5.63 -2.47 14.42
CA GLN A 291 6.32 -2.82 13.18
C GLN A 291 5.33 -3.23 12.09
N ARG A 292 4.31 -4.03 12.44
CA ARG A 292 3.24 -4.40 11.52
C ARG A 292 2.59 -3.16 10.89
N GLU A 293 2.24 -2.17 11.70
CA GLU A 293 1.63 -0.92 11.22
C GLU A 293 2.57 -0.12 10.31
N ARG A 294 3.87 -0.04 10.64
CA ARG A 294 4.88 0.60 9.78
C ARG A 294 4.99 -0.07 8.41
N ILE A 295 4.99 -1.40 8.39
CA ILE A 295 5.01 -2.20 7.16
C ILE A 295 3.74 -1.95 6.35
N LEU A 296 2.55 -2.04 6.97
CA LEU A 296 1.29 -1.79 6.28
C LEU A 296 1.20 -0.36 5.73
N TYR A 297 1.70 0.63 6.46
CA TYR A 297 1.80 2.02 6.00
C TYR A 297 2.71 2.14 4.76
N SER A 298 3.88 1.49 4.79
CA SER A 298 4.78 1.44 3.65
C SER A 298 4.14 0.74 2.44
N LEU A 299 3.42 -0.36 2.68
CA LEU A 299 2.69 -1.09 1.65
C LEU A 299 1.50 -0.29 1.12
N ALA A 300 0.81 0.52 1.92
CA ALA A 300 -0.28 1.38 1.44
C ALA A 300 0.21 2.44 0.44
N HIS A 301 1.44 2.93 0.58
CA HIS A 301 2.05 3.92 -0.33
C HIS A 301 2.85 3.30 -1.48
N ALA A 302 3.00 1.98 -1.51
CA ALA A 302 3.76 1.32 -2.57
C ALA A 302 3.02 1.47 -3.92
N LYS A 303 3.68 1.99 -4.94
CA LYS A 303 3.15 2.03 -6.31
C LYS A 303 4.19 1.43 -7.26
N PRO A 304 3.77 0.69 -8.30
CA PRO A 304 4.70 0.24 -9.32
C PRO A 304 5.30 1.46 -10.03
N GLY A 305 6.58 1.41 -10.38
CA GLY A 305 7.27 2.52 -11.02
C GLY A 305 8.53 2.11 -11.76
N GLY A 306 8.85 2.86 -12.81
CA GLY A 306 10.09 2.68 -13.59
C GLY A 306 11.24 3.50 -13.01
N SER A 307 12.43 2.94 -13.04
CA SER A 307 13.69 3.62 -12.76
C SER A 307 14.79 2.94 -13.56
N GLU A 308 15.68 3.73 -14.16
CA GLU A 308 16.85 3.22 -14.87
C GLU A 308 17.83 2.53 -13.90
N VAL A 309 18.03 3.14 -12.73
CA VAL A 309 18.95 2.64 -11.69
C VAL A 309 18.42 1.36 -11.04
N PHE A 310 17.12 1.31 -10.78
CA PHE A 310 16.47 0.17 -10.13
C PHE A 310 15.72 -0.72 -11.13
N SER A 311 16.17 -0.75 -12.39
CA SER A 311 15.59 -1.58 -13.45
C SER A 311 15.89 -3.07 -13.25
N GLY A 312 17.07 -3.41 -12.73
CA GLY A 312 17.47 -4.75 -12.31
C GLY A 312 17.61 -4.87 -10.79
N LEU A 313 17.94 -6.07 -10.30
CA LEU A 313 18.14 -6.35 -8.88
C LEU A 313 19.61 -6.19 -8.42
N GLU A 314 20.52 -5.76 -9.30
CA GLU A 314 21.95 -5.63 -9.01
C GLU A 314 22.23 -4.61 -7.89
N HIS A 315 21.39 -3.57 -7.80
CA HIS A 315 21.52 -2.48 -6.85
C HIS A 315 20.67 -2.67 -5.59
N LEU A 316 20.25 -3.90 -5.29
CA LEU A 316 19.45 -4.17 -4.09
C LEU A 316 20.27 -3.82 -2.84
N PRO A 317 19.81 -2.90 -1.98
CA PRO A 317 20.53 -2.45 -0.79
C PRO A 317 20.48 -3.50 0.33
N THR A 318 21.27 -4.56 0.19
CA THR A 318 21.27 -5.71 1.11
C THR A 318 21.62 -5.35 2.54
N ARG A 319 22.42 -4.30 2.75
CA ARG A 319 22.81 -3.80 4.08
C ARG A 319 21.64 -3.32 4.96
N LEU A 320 20.45 -3.14 4.38
CA LEU A 320 19.23 -2.87 5.15
C LEU A 320 18.84 -4.05 6.04
N PHE A 321 19.24 -5.26 5.66
CA PHE A 321 18.99 -6.48 6.40
C PHE A 321 20.30 -6.98 7.04
N PRO A 322 20.24 -7.51 8.28
CA PRO A 322 21.40 -8.11 8.91
C PRO A 322 22.03 -9.22 8.06
N PRO A 323 23.36 -9.37 8.03
CA PRO A 323 24.01 -10.45 7.28
C PRO A 323 23.46 -11.82 7.66
N GLU A 324 23.40 -12.73 6.67
CA GLU A 324 22.89 -14.12 6.82
C GLU A 324 21.39 -14.24 7.20
N SER A 325 20.64 -13.15 7.10
CA SER A 325 19.18 -13.13 7.29
C SER A 325 18.45 -13.91 6.19
N GLN A 326 17.17 -14.22 6.46
CA GLN A 326 16.26 -14.66 5.42
C GLN A 326 15.81 -13.45 4.58
N ILE A 327 15.98 -13.51 3.27
CA ILE A 327 15.38 -12.58 2.32
C ILE A 327 14.22 -13.30 1.63
N ILE A 328 13.05 -12.68 1.64
CA ILE A 328 11.88 -13.11 0.89
C ILE A 328 11.62 -12.10 -0.20
N LEU A 329 11.93 -12.46 -1.45
CA LEU A 329 11.62 -11.63 -2.60
C LEU A 329 10.22 -11.96 -3.11
N VAL A 330 9.32 -10.98 -3.10
CA VAL A 330 8.01 -11.06 -3.72
C VAL A 330 8.10 -10.39 -5.09
N SER A 331 8.27 -11.19 -6.15
CA SER A 331 8.50 -10.70 -7.51
C SER A 331 8.06 -11.72 -8.57
N PRO A 332 7.35 -11.29 -9.64
CA PRO A 332 7.10 -12.11 -10.82
C PRO A 332 8.37 -12.62 -11.52
N LEU A 333 9.53 -12.02 -11.22
CA LEU A 333 10.84 -12.24 -11.82
C LEU A 333 10.92 -11.84 -13.30
N HIS A 334 12.02 -11.19 -13.66
CA HIS A 334 12.47 -10.97 -15.02
C HIS A 334 13.60 -11.96 -15.38
N GLU A 335 13.88 -12.15 -16.68
CA GLU A 335 14.96 -13.02 -17.13
C GLU A 335 16.32 -12.63 -16.53
N ASP A 336 16.60 -11.34 -16.33
CA ASP A 336 17.89 -10.85 -15.83
C ASP A 336 18.05 -11.05 -14.30
N ASP A 337 16.97 -11.34 -13.58
CA ASP A 337 16.98 -11.33 -12.11
C ASP A 337 17.69 -12.52 -11.47
N TRP A 338 17.91 -13.62 -12.21
CA TRP A 338 18.47 -14.83 -11.61
C TRP A 338 19.90 -14.62 -11.08
N MET A 339 20.75 -13.87 -11.80
CA MET A 339 22.15 -13.68 -11.42
C MET A 339 22.29 -12.85 -10.13
N PRO A 340 21.61 -11.70 -9.97
CA PRO A 340 21.56 -11.00 -8.69
C PRO A 340 21.11 -11.89 -7.52
N LEU A 341 20.13 -12.77 -7.73
CA LEU A 341 19.68 -13.69 -6.68
C LEU A 341 20.74 -14.72 -6.28
N VAL A 342 21.53 -15.21 -7.24
CA VAL A 342 22.69 -16.07 -6.96
C VAL A 342 23.74 -15.30 -6.15
N GLN A 343 24.01 -14.04 -6.50
CA GLN A 343 24.95 -13.19 -5.77
C GLN A 343 24.50 -12.96 -4.32
N LEU A 344 23.21 -12.72 -4.07
CA LEU A 344 22.65 -12.63 -2.71
C LEU A 344 22.92 -13.90 -1.90
N ARG A 345 22.74 -15.08 -2.52
CA ARG A 345 23.02 -16.36 -1.87
C ARG A 345 24.52 -16.52 -1.59
N ALA A 346 25.38 -16.11 -2.52
CA ALA A 346 26.83 -16.13 -2.35
C ALA A 346 27.31 -15.22 -1.21
N GLN A 347 26.62 -14.09 -0.98
CA GLN A 347 26.82 -13.20 0.17
C GLN A 347 26.33 -13.77 1.50
N GLY A 348 25.76 -14.99 1.51
CA GLY A 348 25.34 -15.70 2.72
C GLY A 348 23.86 -15.54 3.07
N TYR A 349 23.08 -14.76 2.33
CA TYR A 349 21.64 -14.66 2.56
C TYR A 349 20.91 -15.94 2.17
N GLN A 350 19.85 -16.26 2.90
CA GLN A 350 18.90 -17.26 2.45
C GLN A 350 17.79 -16.61 1.66
N VAL A 351 17.61 -17.02 0.40
CA VAL A 351 16.62 -16.42 -0.49
C VAL A 351 15.44 -17.36 -0.67
N LEU A 352 14.25 -16.84 -0.41
CA LEU A 352 12.97 -17.42 -0.82
C LEU A 352 12.34 -16.47 -1.84
N VAL A 353 11.98 -16.97 -3.01
CA VAL A 353 11.22 -16.20 -3.99
C VAL A 353 9.76 -16.60 -3.93
N VAL A 354 8.88 -15.63 -3.75
CA VAL A 354 7.43 -15.75 -3.94
C VAL A 354 7.11 -15.06 -5.26
N SER A 355 6.79 -15.86 -6.28
CA SER A 355 6.62 -15.37 -7.64
C SER A 355 5.18 -15.52 -8.09
N PRO A 356 4.37 -14.43 -8.06
CA PRO A 356 3.07 -14.46 -8.70
C PRO A 356 3.22 -14.64 -10.21
N ASP A 357 2.39 -15.48 -10.81
CA ASP A 357 2.46 -15.88 -12.22
C ASP A 357 1.86 -14.80 -13.13
N PRO A 358 2.69 -14.04 -13.88
CA PRO A 358 2.21 -12.97 -14.75
C PRO A 358 1.44 -13.50 -15.96
N VAL A 359 1.84 -14.67 -16.47
CA VAL A 359 1.26 -15.26 -17.68
C VAL A 359 -0.16 -15.72 -17.39
N ARG A 360 -0.38 -16.44 -16.28
CA ARG A 360 -1.74 -16.86 -15.88
C ARG A 360 -2.63 -15.68 -15.51
N PHE A 361 -2.07 -14.66 -14.86
CA PHE A 361 -2.80 -13.44 -14.53
C PHE A 361 -3.33 -12.78 -15.80
N GLU A 362 -2.47 -12.51 -16.79
CA GLU A 362 -2.87 -11.87 -18.05
C GLU A 362 -3.90 -12.73 -18.82
N LEU A 363 -3.66 -14.03 -18.93
CA LEU A 363 -4.55 -14.97 -19.62
C LEU A 363 -5.95 -15.05 -19.00
N SER A 364 -6.11 -14.74 -17.71
CA SER A 364 -7.42 -14.73 -17.06
C SER A 364 -8.34 -13.62 -17.60
N TYR A 365 -7.78 -12.57 -18.21
CA TYR A 365 -8.51 -11.44 -18.76
C TYR A 365 -8.66 -11.47 -20.29
N LEU A 366 -7.85 -12.26 -20.98
CA LEU A 366 -7.84 -12.39 -22.44
C LEU A 366 -8.91 -13.37 -22.94
N GLN A 367 -9.37 -13.16 -24.18
CA GLN A 367 -10.25 -14.11 -24.86
C GLN A 367 -9.46 -15.35 -25.28
N LYS A 368 -10.08 -16.53 -25.14
CA LYS A 368 -9.47 -17.81 -25.48
C LYS A 368 -9.48 -18.03 -27.00
N THR A 369 -8.46 -17.55 -27.70
CA THR A 369 -8.23 -17.81 -29.13
C THR A 369 -7.06 -18.78 -29.33
N GLY A 370 -6.95 -19.39 -30.52
CA GLY A 370 -5.84 -20.30 -30.85
C GLY A 370 -4.46 -19.65 -30.71
N ASN A 371 -4.31 -18.40 -31.16
CA ASN A 371 -3.06 -17.66 -31.05
C ASN A 371 -2.68 -17.35 -29.60
N VAL A 372 -3.66 -16.97 -28.76
CA VAL A 372 -3.44 -16.74 -27.33
C VAL A 372 -3.00 -18.03 -26.64
N ALA A 373 -3.57 -19.18 -27.00
CA ALA A 373 -3.15 -20.47 -26.45
C ALA A 373 -1.72 -20.85 -26.86
N LEU A 374 -1.28 -20.53 -28.08
CA LEU A 374 0.10 -20.75 -28.51
C LEU A 374 1.09 -19.82 -27.79
N ALA A 375 0.78 -18.52 -27.70
CA ALA A 375 1.59 -17.55 -26.96
C ALA A 375 1.72 -17.94 -25.48
N ALA A 376 0.61 -18.33 -24.86
CA ALA A 376 0.58 -18.84 -23.49
C ALA A 376 1.56 -20.00 -23.29
N ARG A 377 1.61 -20.96 -24.22
CA ARG A 377 2.51 -22.11 -24.13
C ARG A 377 3.97 -21.70 -24.18
N VAL A 378 4.34 -20.77 -25.07
CA VAL A 378 5.72 -20.27 -25.19
C VAL A 378 6.13 -19.56 -23.89
N LEU A 379 5.31 -18.61 -23.42
CA LEU A 379 5.60 -17.85 -22.20
C LEU A 379 5.67 -18.74 -20.95
N HIS A 380 4.81 -19.77 -20.84
CA HIS A 380 4.91 -20.74 -19.74
C HIS A 380 6.21 -21.55 -19.80
N LEU A 381 6.71 -21.89 -20.99
CA LEU A 381 7.98 -22.61 -21.14
C LEU A 381 9.16 -21.73 -20.74
N GLU A 382 9.20 -20.48 -21.21
CA GLU A 382 10.24 -19.50 -20.84
C GLU A 382 10.26 -19.25 -19.33
N ARG A 383 9.10 -18.99 -18.73
CA ARG A 383 8.95 -18.84 -17.28
C ARG A 383 9.43 -20.09 -16.55
N LYS A 384 9.02 -21.29 -16.98
CA LYS A 384 9.46 -22.55 -16.36
C LYS A 384 10.98 -22.72 -16.40
N LEU A 385 11.63 -22.35 -17.51
CA LEU A 385 13.09 -22.38 -17.64
C LEU A 385 13.75 -21.38 -16.68
N LEU A 386 13.24 -20.16 -16.58
CA LEU A 386 13.72 -19.15 -15.62
C LEU A 386 13.64 -19.65 -14.18
N LEU A 387 12.47 -20.16 -13.77
CA LEU A 387 12.29 -20.67 -12.41
C LEU A 387 13.20 -21.88 -12.12
N GLN A 388 13.45 -22.74 -13.12
CA GLN A 388 14.41 -23.83 -13.00
C GLN A 388 15.86 -23.34 -12.84
N LYS A 389 16.28 -22.28 -13.55
CA LYS A 389 17.60 -21.66 -13.35
C LYS A 389 17.77 -21.20 -11.90
N VAL A 390 16.77 -20.49 -11.35
CA VAL A 390 16.77 -20.01 -9.96
C VAL A 390 16.79 -21.18 -8.97
N GLN A 391 15.98 -22.22 -9.18
CA GLN A 391 15.94 -23.40 -8.31
C GLN A 391 17.25 -24.20 -8.33
N ARG A 392 17.90 -24.34 -9.50
CA ARG A 392 19.21 -25.02 -9.63
C ARG A 392 20.31 -24.29 -8.86
N ALA A 393 20.20 -22.97 -8.72
CA ALA A 393 21.06 -22.20 -7.84
C ALA A 393 20.75 -22.38 -6.34
N GLY A 394 19.88 -23.33 -5.97
CA GLY A 394 19.55 -23.69 -4.59
C GLY A 394 18.63 -22.70 -3.87
N ILE A 395 17.91 -21.86 -4.63
CA ILE A 395 16.94 -20.88 -4.13
C ILE A 395 15.56 -21.52 -4.14
N GLN A 396 14.82 -21.37 -3.04
CA GLN A 396 13.45 -21.87 -2.97
C GLN A 396 12.52 -20.91 -3.72
N VAL A 397 11.65 -21.46 -4.58
CA VAL A 397 10.69 -20.67 -5.36
C VAL A 397 9.27 -21.19 -5.10
N LEU A 398 8.41 -20.29 -4.61
CA LEU A 398 6.97 -20.42 -4.57
C LEU A 398 6.38 -19.74 -5.81
N ASP A 399 6.18 -20.52 -6.87
CA ASP A 399 5.44 -20.10 -8.05
C ASP A 399 3.93 -20.12 -7.75
N TRP A 400 3.28 -18.97 -7.85
CA TRP A 400 1.94 -18.73 -7.34
C TRP A 400 1.00 -18.24 -8.44
N ASP A 401 -0.01 -19.04 -8.74
CA ASP A 401 -1.17 -18.62 -9.53
C ASP A 401 -2.11 -17.77 -8.65
N VAL A 402 -2.21 -16.47 -8.97
CA VAL A 402 -2.97 -15.48 -8.19
C VAL A 402 -4.49 -15.71 -8.18
N SER A 403 -5.01 -16.59 -9.05
CA SER A 403 -6.40 -17.07 -8.96
C SER A 403 -6.66 -17.93 -7.73
N ILE A 404 -5.60 -18.50 -7.13
CA ILE A 404 -5.66 -19.31 -5.92
C ILE A 404 -5.34 -18.41 -4.72
N PRO A 405 -6.14 -18.44 -3.64
CA PRO A 405 -5.82 -17.74 -2.40
C PRO A 405 -4.40 -18.03 -1.89
N PHE A 406 -3.69 -16.98 -1.48
CA PHE A 406 -2.27 -17.07 -1.13
C PHE A 406 -1.96 -18.03 0.02
N ASP A 407 -2.85 -18.14 1.00
CA ASP A 407 -2.73 -19.07 2.14
C ASP A 407 -2.71 -20.54 1.69
N LEU A 408 -3.51 -20.89 0.68
CA LEU A 408 -3.52 -22.23 0.10
C LEU A 408 -2.24 -22.51 -0.70
N ALA A 409 -1.72 -21.51 -1.42
CA ALA A 409 -0.46 -21.62 -2.16
C ALA A 409 0.72 -21.88 -1.21
N VAL A 410 0.80 -21.12 -0.11
CA VAL A 410 1.81 -21.29 0.95
C VAL A 410 1.70 -22.69 1.58
N LYS A 411 0.49 -23.12 1.97
CA LYS A 411 0.28 -24.43 2.61
C LYS A 411 0.73 -25.61 1.75
N ARG A 412 0.56 -25.54 0.43
CA ARG A 412 0.91 -26.64 -0.50
C ARG A 412 2.42 -26.79 -0.70
N LYS A 413 3.19 -25.70 -0.67
CA LYS A 413 4.58 -25.66 -1.13
C LYS A 413 5.61 -25.39 -0.03
N LEU A 414 5.27 -24.63 1.01
CA LEU A 414 6.18 -24.30 2.12
C LEU A 414 6.10 -25.28 3.30
N SER A 415 5.14 -26.21 3.29
CA SER A 415 5.03 -27.30 4.28
C SER A 415 5.97 -28.47 4.02
N ARG A 416 6.60 -28.56 2.83
CA ARG A 416 7.50 -29.64 2.45
C ARG A 416 8.95 -29.13 2.43
N PRO A 417 9.88 -29.73 3.20
CA PRO A 417 11.29 -29.36 3.11
C PRO A 417 11.82 -29.62 1.68
N PRO A 418 12.73 -28.76 1.17
CA PRO A 418 13.34 -28.91 -0.13
C PRO A 418 13.94 -30.31 -0.34
N ALA A 419 13.86 -30.84 -1.56
CA ALA A 419 14.33 -32.20 -1.86
C ALA A 419 15.81 -32.42 -1.48
N TRP A 420 16.66 -31.40 -1.62
CA TRP A 420 18.08 -31.47 -1.25
C TRP A 420 18.34 -31.58 0.26
N MET A 421 17.41 -31.13 1.13
CA MET A 421 17.52 -31.36 2.58
C MET A 421 17.15 -32.80 2.97
N ARG A 422 16.35 -33.50 2.15
CA ARG A 422 16.04 -34.92 2.39
C ARG A 422 17.23 -35.83 2.06
N ALA A 423 18.19 -35.34 1.28
CA ALA A 423 19.36 -36.11 0.87
C ALA A 423 20.52 -36.06 1.88
N VAL A 424 20.50 -35.14 2.86
CA VAL A 424 21.59 -34.94 3.84
C VAL A 424 21.31 -35.65 5.18
N GLY A 425 20.20 -36.38 5.28
CA GLY A 425 19.79 -37.12 6.49
C GLY A 425 19.76 -38.64 6.33
N ARG A 426 20.60 -39.20 5.45
CA ARG A 426 20.84 -40.64 5.37
C ARG A 426 22.31 -40.95 5.53
#